data_AF-A0A943K7I0-F1
#
_entry.id   AF-A0A943K7I0-F1
#
_cell.length_a   1.000
_cell.length_b   1.000
_cell.length_c   1.000
_cell.angle_alpha   90.00
_cell.angle_beta   90.00
_cell.angle_gamma   90.00
#
_symmetry.space_group_name_H-M   'P 1'
#
loop_
_entity.id
_entity.type
_entity.pdbx_description
1 polymer ?
#
loop_
_entity_poly.entity_id
_entity_poly.type
_entity_poly.pdbx_seq_one_letter_code
_entity_poly.pdbx_strand_id
1 'polypeptide(L)'
;MQNEDLNYYSNNQLKFSNEELKAIKKKTHKMLNKGRIIKVEKNHFWIYLGLMVLGFILVIPYVFVSTSYKVAENALSTTMSIGAGIIGAVILAYLIELSNELKADNDKINNYNCSIQNIHLTLWQVFMCRPLSDLKGNLPNFKPFIDRQADLYISYYEIAIRQIDIHIGQFGNLIDEKVCNDLFLVKEQLIKFISDIKNPIGSDCFLSLDGPKDWLRNHCTTKWLKDQWLIY
;
A
#
# COMPACT_ATOMS: atom_id res chain seq x y z
N MET A 1 20.88 17.20 1.06
CA MET A 1 20.19 15.98 0.57
C MET A 1 21.25 14.94 0.30
N GLN A 2 20.99 13.69 0.68
CA GLN A 2 21.88 12.58 0.34
C GLN A 2 21.72 12.23 -1.15
N ASN A 3 22.74 11.59 -1.75
CA ASN A 3 22.71 11.18 -3.17
C ASN A 3 21.53 10.26 -3.51
N GLU A 4 21.02 9.47 -2.56
CA GLU A 4 19.85 8.60 -2.76
C GLU A 4 18.56 9.40 -2.95
N ASP A 5 18.37 10.48 -2.19
CA ASP A 5 17.18 11.31 -2.30
C ASP A 5 17.11 11.96 -3.69
N LEU A 6 18.20 12.60 -4.14
CA LEU A 6 18.30 13.20 -5.48
C LEU A 6 18.01 12.18 -6.61
N ASN A 7 18.48 10.94 -6.45
CA ASN A 7 18.28 9.90 -7.46
C ASN A 7 16.81 9.42 -7.51
N TYR A 8 16.14 9.34 -6.36
CA TYR A 8 14.71 9.02 -6.31
C TYR A 8 13.86 10.10 -7.01
N TYR A 9 14.09 11.39 -6.76
CA TYR A 9 13.31 12.45 -7.41
C TYR A 9 13.65 12.64 -8.90
N SER A 10 14.80 12.13 -9.36
CA SER A 10 15.15 12.12 -10.78
C SER A 10 14.58 10.90 -11.53
N ASN A 11 14.52 9.74 -10.89
CA ASN A 11 14.28 8.46 -11.58
C ASN A 11 13.08 7.67 -11.02
N ASN A 12 12.39 8.17 -9.98
CA ASN A 12 11.28 7.50 -9.29
C ASN A 12 11.59 6.06 -8.83
N GLN A 13 12.85 5.75 -8.51
CA GLN A 13 13.27 4.42 -8.09
C GLN A 13 13.80 4.42 -6.65
N LEU A 14 13.07 3.73 -5.77
CA LEU A 14 13.55 3.39 -4.43
C LEU A 14 14.48 2.18 -4.52
N LYS A 15 15.69 2.32 -3.99
CA LYS A 15 16.65 1.22 -3.87
C LYS A 15 16.53 0.57 -2.50
N PHE A 16 16.37 -0.74 -2.48
CA PHE A 16 16.33 -1.54 -1.26
C PHE A 16 17.49 -2.52 -1.24
N SER A 17 18.08 -2.72 -0.07
CA SER A 17 19.00 -3.82 0.20
C SER A 17 18.24 -5.16 0.23
N ASN A 18 18.98 -6.25 0.05
CA ASN A 18 18.39 -7.60 0.09
C ASN A 18 17.74 -7.93 1.44
N GLU A 19 18.24 -7.39 2.54
CA GLU A 19 17.69 -7.59 3.87
C GLU A 19 16.37 -6.82 4.05
N GLU A 20 16.32 -5.57 3.61
CA GLU A 20 15.09 -4.76 3.59
C GLU A 20 14.01 -5.41 2.73
N LEU A 21 14.35 -5.90 1.53
CA LEU A 21 13.41 -6.61 0.65
C LEU A 21 12.79 -7.82 1.34
N LYS A 22 13.60 -8.64 2.02
CA LYS A 22 13.11 -9.82 2.75
C LYS A 22 12.18 -9.43 3.90
N ALA A 23 12.56 -8.42 4.67
CA ALA A 23 11.77 -7.94 5.81
C ALA A 23 10.42 -7.38 5.35
N ILE A 24 10.42 -6.52 4.33
CA ILE A 24 9.21 -5.89 3.78
C ILE A 24 8.28 -6.96 3.18
N LYS A 25 8.79 -7.85 2.32
CA LYS A 25 7.98 -8.95 1.75
C LYS A 25 7.32 -9.80 2.82
N LYS A 26 8.05 -10.16 3.88
CA LYS A 26 7.51 -10.93 5.00
C LYS A 26 6.39 -10.18 5.71
N LYS A 27 6.56 -8.87 5.96
CA LYS A 27 5.55 -8.01 6.58
C LYS A 27 4.31 -7.86 5.70
N THR A 28 4.49 -7.53 4.42
CA THR A 28 3.41 -7.39 3.42
C THR A 28 2.62 -8.70 3.29
N HIS A 29 3.31 -9.84 3.17
CA HIS A 29 2.65 -11.15 3.10
C HIS A 29 1.84 -11.47 4.36
N LYS A 30 2.35 -11.13 5.55
CA LYS A 30 1.61 -11.32 6.81
C LYS A 30 0.33 -10.48 6.86
N MET A 31 0.39 -9.23 6.38
CA MET A 31 -0.76 -8.32 6.36
C MET A 31 -1.84 -8.79 5.37
N LEU A 32 -1.44 -9.21 4.16
CA LEU A 32 -2.37 -9.65 3.11
C LEU A 32 -3.03 -10.99 3.41
N ASN A 33 -2.33 -11.90 4.10
CA ASN A 33 -2.88 -13.22 4.42
C ASN A 33 -3.64 -13.27 5.75
N LYS A 34 -3.88 -12.12 6.39
CA LYS A 34 -4.68 -12.09 7.62
C LYS A 34 -6.11 -12.54 7.31
N GLY A 35 -6.51 -13.69 7.84
CA GLY A 35 -7.85 -14.27 7.61
C GLY A 35 -7.95 -15.19 6.38
N ARG A 36 -6.85 -15.43 5.66
CA ARG A 36 -6.77 -16.35 4.52
C ARG A 36 -6.06 -17.65 4.89
N ILE A 37 -6.39 -18.74 4.22
CA ILE A 37 -5.72 -20.04 4.34
C ILE A 37 -5.25 -20.43 2.93
N ILE A 38 -3.95 -20.66 2.74
CA ILE A 38 -3.33 -20.90 1.43
C ILE A 38 -3.75 -19.83 0.39
N LYS A 39 -3.66 -18.55 0.78
CA LYS A 39 -3.94 -17.37 -0.07
C LYS A 39 -5.38 -17.24 -0.59
N VAL A 40 -6.31 -18.09 -0.18
CA VAL A 40 -7.75 -17.96 -0.44
C VAL A 40 -8.51 -17.64 0.85
N GLU A 41 -9.74 -17.17 0.73
CA GLU A 41 -10.57 -16.90 1.90
C GLU A 41 -10.80 -18.19 2.71
N LYS A 42 -10.80 -18.07 4.04
CA LYS A 42 -10.96 -19.23 4.93
C LYS A 42 -12.22 -20.03 4.63
N ASN A 43 -13.32 -19.36 4.27
CA ASN A 43 -14.58 -20.03 3.96
C ASN A 43 -14.49 -20.81 2.64
N HIS A 44 -13.90 -20.22 1.60
CA HIS A 44 -13.69 -20.90 0.31
C HIS A 44 -12.75 -22.10 0.46
N PHE A 45 -11.71 -21.98 1.29
CA PHE A 45 -10.82 -23.10 1.60
C PHE A 45 -11.59 -24.32 2.14
N TRP A 46 -12.53 -24.13 3.08
CA TRP A 46 -13.31 -25.23 3.62
C TRP A 46 -14.26 -25.84 2.59
N ILE A 47 -14.82 -25.04 1.68
CA ILE A 47 -15.65 -25.53 0.56
C ILE A 47 -14.81 -26.41 -0.35
N TYR A 48 -13.63 -25.93 -0.76
CA TYR A 48 -12.71 -26.71 -1.59
C TYR A 48 -12.28 -28.01 -0.92
N LEU A 49 -11.93 -27.96 0.36
CA LEU A 49 -11.53 -29.15 1.12
C LEU A 49 -12.68 -30.17 1.20
N GLY A 50 -13.90 -29.73 1.52
CA GLY A 50 -15.06 -30.63 1.62
C GLY A 50 -15.38 -31.31 0.29
N LEU A 51 -15.40 -30.56 -0.81
CA LEU A 51 -15.66 -31.11 -2.14
C LEU A 51 -14.52 -32.02 -2.62
N MET A 52 -13.28 -31.69 -2.29
CA MET A 52 -12.13 -32.51 -2.63
C MET A 52 -12.16 -33.85 -1.89
N VAL A 53 -12.49 -33.86 -0.59
CA VAL A 53 -12.71 -35.09 0.19
C VAL A 53 -13.86 -35.91 -0.39
N LEU A 54 -14.99 -35.28 -0.75
CA LEU A 54 -16.11 -35.97 -1.40
C LEU A 54 -15.69 -36.63 -2.71
N GLY A 55 -14.90 -35.93 -3.53
CA GLY A 55 -14.34 -36.47 -4.77
C GLY A 55 -13.47 -37.70 -4.52
N PHE A 56 -12.60 -37.68 -3.51
CA PHE A 56 -11.80 -38.84 -3.13
C PHE A 56 -12.63 -40.02 -2.63
N ILE A 57 -13.65 -39.78 -1.81
CA ILE A 57 -14.57 -40.82 -1.32
C ILE A 57 -15.25 -41.55 -2.50
N LEU A 58 -15.55 -40.83 -3.60
CA LEU A 58 -16.18 -41.41 -4.79
C LEU A 58 -15.19 -42.21 -5.66
N VAL A 59 -13.89 -41.87 -5.63
CA VAL A 59 -12.83 -42.54 -6.41
C VAL A 59 -12.26 -43.76 -5.69
N ILE A 60 -12.08 -43.70 -4.37
CA ILE A 60 -11.43 -44.75 -3.56
C ILE A 60 -12.04 -46.15 -3.78
N PRO A 61 -13.36 -46.35 -3.77
CA PRO A 61 -13.95 -47.67 -3.98
C PRO A 61 -13.59 -48.30 -5.32
N TYR A 62 -13.47 -47.49 -6.38
CA TYR A 62 -13.04 -47.99 -7.70
C TYR A 62 -11.58 -48.46 -7.69
N VAL A 63 -10.71 -47.77 -6.96
CA VAL A 63 -9.26 -48.09 -6.91
C VAL A 63 -8.96 -49.32 -6.05
N PHE A 64 -9.70 -49.54 -4.97
CA PHE A 64 -9.37 -50.57 -3.97
C PHE A 64 -10.29 -51.81 -3.97
N VAL A 65 -11.45 -51.76 -4.62
CA VAL A 65 -12.33 -52.94 -4.72
C VAL A 65 -11.91 -53.76 -5.94
N SER A 66 -11.43 -55.00 -5.72
CA SER A 66 -11.14 -55.93 -6.82
C SER A 66 -12.37 -56.14 -7.69
N THR A 67 -12.19 -56.03 -9.01
CA THR A 67 -13.17 -56.13 -10.10
C THR A 67 -13.85 -57.50 -10.27
N SER A 68 -13.87 -58.33 -9.22
CA SER A 68 -14.47 -59.67 -9.23
C SER A 68 -16.01 -59.65 -9.33
N TYR A 69 -16.66 -58.51 -9.06
CA TYR A 69 -18.11 -58.32 -9.17
C TYR A 69 -18.48 -57.47 -10.40
N LYS A 70 -18.64 -58.13 -11.56
CA LYS A 70 -19.07 -57.49 -12.83
C LYS A 70 -20.36 -56.67 -12.73
N VAL A 71 -21.26 -56.99 -11.78
CA VAL A 71 -22.54 -56.28 -11.59
C VAL A 71 -22.34 -54.87 -11.00
N ALA A 72 -21.23 -54.62 -10.30
CA ALA A 72 -20.94 -53.32 -9.67
C ALA A 72 -20.03 -52.42 -10.53
N GLU A 73 -19.49 -52.92 -11.64
CA GLU A 73 -18.47 -52.23 -12.45
C GLU A 73 -18.97 -50.93 -13.09
N ASN A 74 -20.20 -50.93 -13.63
CA ASN A 74 -20.81 -49.73 -14.22
C ASN A 74 -21.12 -48.66 -13.16
N ALA A 75 -21.54 -49.07 -11.97
CA ALA A 75 -21.79 -48.15 -10.86
C ALA A 75 -20.49 -47.54 -10.34
N LEU A 76 -19.46 -48.36 -10.14
CA LEU A 76 -18.13 -47.93 -9.67
C LEU A 76 -17.42 -46.99 -10.67
N SER A 77 -17.51 -47.28 -11.97
CA SER A 77 -16.93 -46.41 -13.01
C SER A 77 -17.66 -45.07 -13.12
N THR A 78 -18.99 -45.07 -12.96
CA THR A 78 -19.79 -43.83 -12.92
C THR A 78 -19.44 -42.99 -11.70
N THR A 79 -19.33 -43.58 -10.51
CA THR A 79 -18.95 -42.85 -9.29
C THR A 79 -17.53 -42.30 -9.39
N MET A 80 -16.59 -43.07 -9.97
CA MET A 80 -15.23 -42.59 -10.22
C MET A 80 -15.23 -41.38 -11.17
N SER A 81 -15.99 -41.44 -12.26
CA SER A 81 -16.08 -40.35 -13.23
C SER A 81 -16.60 -39.05 -12.58
N ILE A 82 -17.66 -39.17 -11.77
CA ILE A 82 -18.19 -38.03 -10.99
C ILE A 82 -17.14 -37.51 -10.00
N GLY A 83 -16.50 -38.40 -9.24
CA GLY A 83 -15.47 -38.04 -8.26
C GLY A 83 -14.27 -37.33 -8.89
N ALA A 84 -13.74 -37.86 -9.99
CA ALA A 84 -12.67 -37.25 -10.76
C ALA A 84 -13.08 -35.89 -11.34
N GLY A 85 -14.32 -35.77 -11.84
CA GLY A 85 -14.89 -34.51 -12.29
C GLY A 85 -14.97 -33.46 -11.18
N ILE A 86 -15.41 -33.85 -9.98
CA ILE A 86 -15.43 -32.96 -8.80
C ILE A 86 -14.02 -32.50 -8.44
N ILE A 87 -13.05 -33.42 -8.37
CA ILE A 87 -11.66 -33.09 -8.05
C ILE A 87 -11.11 -32.09 -9.08
N GLY A 88 -11.30 -32.37 -10.38
CA GLY A 88 -10.85 -31.49 -11.45
C GLY A 88 -11.47 -30.09 -11.38
N ALA A 89 -12.79 -30.01 -11.14
CA ALA A 89 -13.50 -28.75 -10.99
C ALA A 89 -13.02 -27.95 -9.77
N VAL A 90 -12.80 -28.61 -8.63
CA VAL A 90 -12.30 -27.96 -7.40
C VAL A 90 -10.89 -27.40 -7.61
N ILE A 91 -9.97 -28.16 -8.21
CA ILE A 91 -8.62 -27.69 -8.50
C ILE A 91 -8.66 -26.49 -9.44
N LEU A 92 -9.48 -26.56 -10.49
CA LEU A 92 -9.60 -25.46 -11.44
C LEU A 92 -10.18 -24.19 -10.79
N ALA A 93 -11.25 -24.34 -10.00
CA ALA A 93 -11.85 -23.23 -9.26
C ALA A 93 -10.85 -22.59 -8.29
N TYR A 94 -10.11 -23.40 -7.54
CA TYR A 94 -9.07 -22.94 -6.63
C TYR A 94 -7.96 -22.18 -7.38
N LEU A 95 -7.49 -22.67 -8.53
CA LEU A 95 -6.45 -22.00 -9.32
C LEU A 95 -6.93 -20.66 -9.89
N ILE A 96 -8.20 -20.57 -10.31
CA ILE A 96 -8.80 -19.32 -10.78
C ILE A 96 -8.89 -18.31 -9.64
N GLU A 97 -9.42 -18.72 -8.48
CA GLU A 97 -9.50 -17.84 -7.31
C GLU A 97 -8.11 -17.38 -6.88
N LEU A 98 -7.15 -18.30 -6.77
CA LEU A 98 -5.76 -17.98 -6.44
C LEU A 98 -5.17 -16.94 -7.41
N SER A 99 -5.35 -17.13 -8.71
CA SER A 99 -4.87 -16.18 -9.73
C SER A 99 -5.49 -14.78 -9.54
N ASN A 100 -6.80 -14.73 -9.30
CA ASN A 100 -7.52 -13.47 -9.08
C ASN A 100 -7.07 -12.77 -7.80
N GLU A 101 -6.89 -13.51 -6.70
CA GLU A 101 -6.41 -12.99 -5.43
C GLU A 101 -4.96 -12.46 -5.54
N LEU A 102 -4.07 -13.18 -6.24
CA LEU A 102 -2.71 -12.71 -6.50
C LEU A 102 -2.69 -11.40 -7.28
N LYS A 103 -3.57 -11.28 -8.29
CA LYS A 103 -3.71 -10.04 -9.08
C LYS A 103 -4.25 -8.90 -8.22
N ALA A 104 -5.31 -9.16 -7.46
CA ALA A 104 -5.92 -8.18 -6.57
C ALA A 104 -4.94 -7.69 -5.49
N ASP A 105 -4.13 -8.60 -4.91
CA ASP A 105 -3.09 -8.26 -3.95
C ASP A 105 -2.04 -7.32 -4.58
N ASN A 106 -1.55 -7.65 -5.78
CA ASN A 106 -0.60 -6.80 -6.49
C ASN A 106 -1.16 -5.41 -6.80
N ASP A 107 -2.39 -5.35 -7.33
CA ASP A 107 -3.05 -4.08 -7.63
C ASP A 107 -3.26 -3.25 -6.34
N LYS A 108 -3.63 -3.89 -5.24
CA LYS A 108 -3.80 -3.24 -3.94
C LYS A 108 -2.49 -2.67 -3.39
N ILE A 109 -1.39 -3.41 -3.49
CA ILE A 109 -0.05 -2.93 -3.08
C ILE A 109 0.40 -1.78 -3.98
N ASN A 110 0.18 -1.88 -5.29
CA ASN A 110 0.54 -0.82 -6.21
C ASN A 110 -0.23 0.47 -5.90
N ASN A 111 -1.55 0.37 -5.70
CA ASN A 111 -2.38 1.51 -5.34
C ASN A 111 -1.98 2.12 -3.98
N TYR A 112 -1.65 1.28 -3.00
CA TYR A 112 -1.09 1.72 -1.71
C TYR A 112 0.20 2.52 -1.90
N ASN A 113 1.16 1.96 -2.65
CA ASN A 113 2.47 2.56 -2.89
C ASN A 113 2.35 3.88 -3.68
N CYS A 114 1.48 3.92 -4.70
CA CYS A 114 1.17 5.15 -5.42
C CYS A 114 0.54 6.21 -4.51
N SER A 115 -0.36 5.80 -3.61
CA SER A 115 -1.01 6.72 -2.67
C SER A 115 0.00 7.34 -1.70
N ILE A 116 0.91 6.56 -1.10
CA ILE A 116 1.93 7.10 -0.20
C ILE A 116 2.98 7.93 -0.95
N GLN A 117 3.33 7.53 -2.17
CA GLN A 117 4.20 8.30 -3.06
C GLN A 117 3.61 9.67 -3.38
N ASN A 118 2.29 9.76 -3.62
CA ASN A 118 1.62 11.03 -3.90
C ASN A 118 1.65 11.98 -2.70
N ILE A 119 1.44 11.47 -1.48
CA ILE A 119 1.59 12.26 -0.24
C ILE A 119 3.01 12.84 -0.19
N HIS A 120 4.00 11.97 -0.35
CA HIS A 120 5.41 12.37 -0.32
C HIS A 120 5.78 13.39 -1.40
N LEU A 121 5.32 13.20 -2.65
CA LEU A 121 5.57 14.14 -3.75
C LEU A 121 4.89 15.50 -3.51
N THR A 122 3.69 15.51 -2.95
CA THR A 122 2.97 16.76 -2.61
C THR A 122 3.76 17.56 -1.57
N LEU A 123 4.23 16.89 -0.52
CA LEU A 123 5.06 17.53 0.50
C LEU A 123 6.42 17.98 -0.05
N TRP A 124 6.98 17.23 -1.00
CA TRP A 124 8.23 17.56 -1.66
C TRP A 124 8.18 18.88 -2.45
N GLN A 125 7.04 19.19 -3.08
CA GLN A 125 6.87 20.42 -3.85
C GLN A 125 7.09 21.67 -2.98
N VAL A 126 6.66 21.63 -1.72
CA VAL A 126 6.88 22.73 -0.76
C VAL A 126 8.35 22.77 -0.30
N PHE A 127 8.93 21.61 0.01
CA PHE A 127 10.33 21.51 0.41
C PHE A 127 11.31 22.06 -0.65
N MET A 128 11.05 21.81 -1.93
CA MET A 128 11.94 22.19 -3.04
C MET A 128 11.90 23.68 -3.40
N CYS A 129 10.96 24.44 -2.84
CA CYS A 129 10.90 25.87 -3.08
C CYS A 129 12.07 26.59 -2.39
N ARG A 130 12.73 27.52 -3.10
CA ARG A 130 13.85 28.31 -2.55
C ARG A 130 13.43 29.02 -1.26
N PRO A 131 14.32 29.12 -0.25
CA PRO A 131 14.04 29.91 0.95
C PRO A 131 13.62 31.32 0.58
N LEU A 132 12.52 31.78 1.16
CA LEU A 132 12.01 33.13 0.84
C LEU A 132 12.86 34.19 1.51
N SER A 133 13.54 33.85 2.62
CA SER A 133 14.56 34.68 3.27
C SER A 133 15.62 35.22 2.29
N ASP A 134 15.99 34.42 1.29
CA ASP A 134 17.04 34.76 0.32
C ASP A 134 16.59 35.80 -0.72
N LEU A 135 15.29 36.07 -0.80
CA LEU A 135 14.70 37.04 -1.73
C LEU A 135 14.52 38.43 -1.10
N LYS A 136 14.94 38.61 0.17
CA LYS A 136 14.79 39.87 0.91
C LYS A 136 15.60 40.99 0.22
N GLY A 137 14.90 41.91 -0.45
CA GLY A 137 15.46 43.22 -0.81
C GLY A 137 15.36 43.66 -2.28
N ASN A 138 14.92 42.83 -3.25
CA ASN A 138 15.12 43.15 -4.67
C ASN A 138 13.91 43.03 -5.62
N LEU A 139 12.67 42.98 -5.13
CA LEU A 139 11.50 42.86 -6.01
C LEU A 139 10.45 43.97 -5.79
N PRO A 140 10.11 44.79 -6.81
CA PRO A 140 8.83 45.46 -6.82
C PRO A 140 7.71 44.41 -6.77
N ASN A 141 6.66 44.64 -5.96
CA ASN A 141 5.57 43.67 -5.68
C ASN A 141 5.94 42.47 -4.79
N PHE A 142 6.89 42.66 -3.88
CA PHE A 142 7.32 41.63 -2.93
C PHE A 142 6.18 41.05 -2.06
N LYS A 143 5.32 41.89 -1.49
CA LYS A 143 4.22 41.45 -0.62
C LYS A 143 3.18 40.58 -1.36
N PRO A 144 2.63 40.98 -2.53
CA PRO A 144 1.77 40.12 -3.34
C PRO A 144 2.40 38.79 -3.75
N PHE A 145 3.73 38.74 -3.95
CA PHE A 145 4.44 37.49 -4.23
C PHE A 145 4.43 36.56 -3.01
N ILE A 146 4.73 37.07 -1.82
CA ILE A 146 4.69 36.29 -0.56
C ILE A 146 3.29 35.76 -0.28
N ASP A 147 2.26 36.60 -0.42
CA ASP A 147 0.86 36.19 -0.21
C ASP A 147 0.49 35.02 -1.15
N ARG A 148 0.89 35.10 -2.43
CA ARG A 148 0.67 34.01 -3.39
C ARG A 148 1.42 32.72 -3.02
N GLN A 149 2.64 32.82 -2.48
CA GLN A 149 3.39 31.65 -2.02
C GLN A 149 2.75 31.01 -0.79
N ALA A 150 2.27 31.82 0.15
CA ALA A 150 1.53 31.36 1.31
C ALA A 150 0.26 30.58 0.90
N ASP A 151 -0.53 31.12 -0.03
CA ASP A 151 -1.71 30.45 -0.57
C ASP A 151 -1.37 29.11 -1.24
N LEU A 152 -0.28 29.06 -2.03
CA LEU A 152 0.19 27.83 -2.66
C LEU A 152 0.60 26.78 -1.63
N TYR A 153 1.35 27.17 -0.59
CA TYR A 153 1.78 26.23 0.45
C TYR A 153 0.60 25.69 1.25
N ILE A 154 -0.36 26.56 1.62
CA ILE A 154 -1.60 26.15 2.27
C ILE A 154 -2.34 25.12 1.40
N SER A 155 -2.48 25.39 0.10
CA SER A 155 -3.13 24.46 -0.83
C SER A 155 -2.44 23.09 -0.87
N TYR A 156 -1.11 23.06 -0.95
CA TYR A 156 -0.35 21.80 -0.92
C TYR A 156 -0.53 21.05 0.40
N TYR A 157 -0.54 21.74 1.53
CA TYR A 157 -0.78 21.12 2.84
C TYR A 157 -2.21 20.57 2.96
N GLU A 158 -3.22 21.30 2.50
CA GLU A 158 -4.60 20.83 2.49
C GLU A 158 -4.79 19.60 1.59
N ILE A 159 -4.13 19.57 0.43
CA ILE A 159 -4.10 18.41 -0.47
C ILE A 159 -3.43 17.22 0.23
N ALA A 160 -2.26 17.41 0.84
CA ALA A 160 -1.54 16.35 1.53
C ALA A 160 -2.34 15.78 2.72
N ILE A 161 -2.99 16.62 3.52
CA ILE A 161 -3.88 16.20 4.62
C ILE A 161 -5.01 15.32 4.08
N ARG A 162 -5.66 15.73 2.98
CA ARG A 162 -6.73 14.93 2.36
C ARG A 162 -6.20 13.60 1.82
N GLN A 163 -5.02 13.60 1.21
CA GLN A 163 -4.40 12.37 0.72
C GLN A 163 -4.06 11.41 1.86
N ILE A 164 -3.58 11.91 3.00
CA ILE A 164 -3.34 11.13 4.22
C ILE A 164 -4.65 10.49 4.70
N ASP A 165 -5.73 11.27 4.80
CA ASP A 165 -7.04 10.77 5.24
C ASP A 165 -7.58 9.67 4.29
N ILE A 166 -7.45 9.88 2.98
CA ILE A 166 -7.82 8.88 1.97
C ILE A 166 -6.96 7.63 2.10
N HIS A 167 -5.64 7.77 2.26
CA HIS A 167 -4.70 6.66 2.40
C HIS A 167 -5.04 5.79 3.61
N ILE A 168 -5.22 6.42 4.78
CA ILE A 168 -5.60 5.72 6.01
C ILE A 168 -6.97 5.06 5.85
N GLY A 169 -7.96 5.76 5.29
CA GLY A 169 -9.30 5.24 5.09
C GLY A 169 -9.35 4.03 4.14
N GLN A 170 -8.59 4.06 3.04
CA GLN A 170 -8.59 2.99 2.03
C GLN A 170 -7.70 1.80 2.42
N PHE A 171 -6.58 2.05 3.09
CA PHE A 171 -5.55 1.05 3.31
C PHE A 171 -5.25 0.78 4.78
N GLY A 172 -6.08 1.22 5.73
CA GLY A 172 -5.85 1.03 7.17
C GLY A 172 -5.56 -0.41 7.59
N ASN A 173 -6.02 -1.43 6.85
CA ASN A 173 -5.69 -2.84 7.10
C ASN A 173 -4.26 -3.27 6.69
N LEU A 174 -3.59 -2.47 5.87
CA LEU A 174 -2.20 -2.65 5.41
C LEU A 174 -1.22 -1.69 6.08
N ILE A 175 -1.72 -0.78 6.91
CA ILE A 175 -0.93 0.19 7.67
C ILE A 175 -0.65 -0.42 9.05
N ASP A 176 0.62 -0.39 9.49
CA ASP A 176 0.93 -0.71 10.88
C ASP A 176 0.74 0.51 11.78
N GLU A 177 0.63 0.26 13.08
CA GLU A 177 0.39 1.31 14.07
C GLU A 177 1.45 2.42 14.03
N LYS A 178 2.71 2.05 13.78
CA LYS A 178 3.82 3.02 13.68
C LYS A 178 3.61 3.98 12.51
N VAL A 179 3.36 3.45 11.31
CA VAL A 179 3.11 4.24 10.09
C VAL A 179 1.84 5.07 10.25
N CYS A 180 0.80 4.53 10.87
CA CYS A 180 -0.44 5.26 11.14
C CYS A 180 -0.16 6.50 12.03
N ASN A 181 0.57 6.30 13.13
CA ASN A 181 0.93 7.38 14.05
C ASN A 181 1.84 8.41 13.38
N ASP A 182 2.82 7.98 12.57
CA ASP A 182 3.69 8.87 11.82
C ASP A 182 2.88 9.74 10.83
N LEU A 183 1.89 9.16 10.14
CA LEU A 183 1.00 9.90 9.24
C LEU A 183 0.09 10.90 9.99
N PHE A 184 -0.42 10.52 11.17
CA PHE A 184 -1.19 11.44 12.01
C PHE A 184 -0.32 12.61 12.50
N LEU A 185 0.91 12.35 12.94
CA LEU A 185 1.85 13.40 13.33
C LEU A 185 2.15 14.36 12.18
N VAL A 186 2.37 13.83 10.97
CA VAL A 186 2.52 14.65 9.77
C VAL A 186 1.28 15.51 9.57
N LYS A 187 0.07 14.92 9.59
CA LYS A 187 -1.18 15.66 9.43
C LYS A 187 -1.34 16.79 10.45
N GLU A 188 -1.11 16.52 11.74
CA GLU A 188 -1.19 17.53 12.80
C GLU A 188 -0.20 18.67 12.56
N GLN A 189 1.02 18.34 12.15
CA GLN A 189 2.04 19.34 11.84
C GLN A 189 1.66 20.21 10.63
N LEU A 190 1.07 19.63 9.58
CA LEU A 190 0.58 20.38 8.42
C LEU A 190 -0.54 21.35 8.80
N ILE A 191 -1.46 20.93 9.68
CA ILE A 191 -2.52 21.80 10.22
C ILE A 191 -1.89 22.99 10.97
N LYS A 192 -0.85 22.73 11.77
CA LYS A 192 -0.11 23.78 12.46
C LYS A 192 0.57 24.74 11.48
N PHE A 193 1.22 24.25 10.42
CA PHE A 193 1.81 25.11 9.39
C PHE A 193 0.79 26.00 8.70
N ILE A 194 -0.40 25.47 8.37
CA ILE A 194 -1.49 26.28 7.81
C ILE A 194 -1.90 27.38 8.80
N SER A 195 -2.03 27.06 10.08
CA SER A 195 -2.35 28.04 11.12
C SER A 195 -1.30 29.13 11.25
N ASP A 196 -0.02 28.77 11.25
CA ASP A 196 1.10 29.69 11.41
C ASP A 196 1.25 30.62 10.18
N ILE A 197 0.96 30.12 8.97
CA ILE A 197 0.95 30.92 7.75
C ILE A 197 -0.25 31.89 7.74
N LYS A 198 -1.43 31.44 8.16
CA LYS A 198 -2.65 32.28 8.21
C LYS A 198 -2.58 33.36 9.31
N ASN A 199 -1.90 33.06 10.42
CA ASN A 199 -1.78 33.94 11.58
C ASN A 199 -0.30 34.13 11.99
N PRO A 200 0.51 34.84 11.19
CA PRO A 200 1.93 35.00 11.48
C PRO A 200 2.14 35.73 12.82
N ILE A 201 2.96 35.13 13.71
CA ILE A 201 3.33 35.75 14.98
C ILE A 201 4.46 36.75 14.71
N GLY A 202 4.11 38.04 14.62
CA GLY A 202 5.04 39.14 14.36
C GLY A 202 5.12 39.56 12.88
N SER A 203 6.09 40.41 12.53
CA SER A 203 6.23 41.00 11.18
C SER A 203 7.00 40.13 10.17
N ASP A 204 7.55 38.98 10.57
CA ASP A 204 8.39 38.14 9.71
C ASP A 204 7.60 36.95 9.12
N CYS A 205 6.79 37.26 8.10
CA CYS A 205 6.09 36.27 7.26
C CYS A 205 7.06 35.27 6.56
N PHE A 206 8.35 35.58 6.52
CA PHE A 206 9.41 34.70 6.02
C PHE A 206 9.63 33.45 6.89
N LEU A 207 9.71 33.64 8.21
CA LEU A 207 10.00 32.55 9.15
C LEU A 207 8.86 31.53 9.19
N SER A 208 7.60 31.99 9.02
CA SER A 208 6.43 31.12 8.91
C SER A 208 6.42 30.25 7.64
N LEU A 209 7.17 30.62 6.60
CA LEU A 209 7.24 29.88 5.33
C LEU A 209 8.53 29.06 5.17
N ASP A 210 9.63 29.48 5.80
CA ASP A 210 10.91 28.74 5.75
C ASP A 210 11.01 27.66 6.84
N GLY A 211 10.43 27.87 8.03
CA GLY A 211 10.39 26.86 9.11
C GLY A 211 9.77 25.51 8.72
N PRO A 212 8.64 25.46 7.98
CA PRO A 212 8.09 24.22 7.45
C PRO A 212 9.06 23.41 6.58
N LYS A 213 9.94 24.08 5.82
CA LYS A 213 10.90 23.38 4.94
C LYS A 213 11.94 22.60 5.71
N ASP A 214 12.44 23.14 6.81
CA ASP A 214 13.41 22.45 7.67
C ASP A 214 12.79 21.23 8.34
N TRP A 215 11.52 21.33 8.74
CA TRP A 215 10.80 20.19 9.28
C TRP A 215 10.54 19.12 8.20
N LEU A 216 10.08 19.53 7.01
CA LEU A 216 9.86 18.65 5.86
C LEU A 216 11.16 18.00 5.39
N ARG A 217 12.32 18.67 5.51
CA ARG A 217 13.63 18.07 5.20
C ARG A 217 13.87 16.77 5.97
N ASN A 218 13.40 16.71 7.21
CA ASN A 218 13.59 15.54 8.07
C ASN A 218 12.52 14.45 7.85
N HIS A 219 11.40 14.78 7.18
CA HIS A 219 10.24 13.89 7.01
C HIS A 219 9.94 13.51 5.55
N CYS A 220 10.48 14.22 4.56
CA CYS A 220 10.41 13.89 3.15
C CYS A 220 11.74 13.28 2.68
N THR A 221 12.17 12.20 3.35
CA THR A 221 13.36 11.46 2.94
C THR A 221 12.98 10.18 2.23
N THR A 222 13.85 9.68 1.35
CA THR A 222 13.64 8.34 0.79
C THR A 222 13.53 7.28 1.86
N LYS A 223 14.23 7.43 2.99
CA LYS A 223 14.09 6.55 4.16
C LYS A 223 12.67 6.55 4.71
N TRP A 224 12.07 7.72 4.92
CA TRP A 224 10.68 7.83 5.38
C TRP A 224 9.71 7.12 4.43
N LEU A 225 9.93 7.23 3.12
CA LEU A 225 9.12 6.53 2.13
C LEU A 225 9.37 5.01 2.12
N LYS A 226 10.63 4.56 2.26
CA LYS A 226 11.00 3.13 2.35
C LYS A 226 10.35 2.46 3.56
N ASP A 227 10.31 3.14 4.70
CA ASP A 227 9.71 2.60 5.95
C ASP A 227 8.22 2.28 5.79
N GLN A 228 7.56 2.93 4.85
CA GLN A 228 6.13 2.77 4.57
C GLN A 228 5.85 1.88 3.36
N TRP A 229 6.85 1.58 2.54
CA TRP A 229 6.70 0.89 1.27
C TRP A 229 6.33 -0.59 1.45
N LEU A 230 5.45 -1.10 0.59
CA LEU A 230 5.06 -2.51 0.57
C LEU A 230 5.60 -3.19 -0.68
N ILE A 231 6.00 -4.46 -0.53
CA ILE A 231 6.57 -5.27 -1.62
C ILE A 231 5.94 -6.65 -1.57
N TYR A 232 5.40 -7.09 -2.71
CA TYR A 232 4.94 -8.47 -2.91
C TYR A 232 6.10 -9.38 -3.30
#